data_AF-A0A5P0JBN7-F1
#
_entry.id   AF-A0A5P0JBN7-F1
#
_cell.length_a   1.000
_cell.length_b   1.000
_cell.length_c   1.000
_cell.angle_alpha   90.00
_cell.angle_beta   90.00
_cell.angle_gamma   90.00
#
_symmetry.space_group_name_H-M   'P 1'
#
loop_
_entity.id
_entity.type
_entity.pdbx_description
1 polymer ?
#
loop_
_entity_poly.entity_id
_entity_poly.type
_entity_poly.pdbx_seq_one_letter_code
_entity_poly.pdbx_strand_id
1 'polypeptide(L)'
;VGVLIEGLATSKNPLMTLKPNDTNSVYIDYETEDDTSDGVYPNQGNGTSQPLHFQATLKQDGNIAIEPGEFKATSTFQVTYP
;
A
#
# COMPACT_ATOMS: atom_id res chain seq x y z
N VAL A 1 5.42 20.53 -7.24
CA VAL A 1 4.38 19.83 -6.44
C VAL A 1 4.50 18.34 -6.73
N GLY A 2 4.61 17.53 -5.69
CA GLY A 2 4.62 16.07 -5.80
C GLY A 2 3.41 15.46 -5.09
N VAL A 3 3.28 14.14 -5.22
CA VAL A 3 2.34 13.35 -4.42
C VAL A 3 3.14 12.50 -3.46
N LEU A 4 2.83 12.62 -2.17
CA LEU A 4 3.25 11.66 -1.17
C LEU A 4 2.26 10.50 -1.20
N ILE A 5 2.77 9.28 -1.44
CA ILE A 5 2.01 8.05 -1.31
C ILE A 5 2.51 7.30 -0.08
N GLU A 6 1.58 6.86 0.76
CA GLU A 6 1.89 6.09 1.96
C GLU A 6 1.02 4.84 2.03
N GLY A 7 1.62 3.71 2.36
CA GLY A 7 0.89 2.52 2.82
C GLY A 7 0.50 2.73 4.28
N LEU A 8 -0.79 2.57 4.59
CA LEU A 8 -1.31 2.79 5.95
C LEU A 8 -0.77 1.73 6.92
N ALA A 9 -0.68 2.09 8.19
CA ALA A 9 -0.26 1.15 9.22
C ALA A 9 -1.27 -0.01 9.35
N THR A 10 -0.76 -1.23 9.46
CA THR A 10 -1.52 -2.46 9.76
C THR A 10 -0.94 -3.12 11.00
N SER A 11 -1.52 -4.26 11.39
CA SER A 11 -0.93 -5.10 12.45
C SER A 11 0.44 -5.68 12.03
N LYS A 12 0.78 -5.66 10.73
CA LYS A 12 1.97 -6.31 10.17
C LYS A 12 3.03 -5.33 9.69
N ASN A 13 2.64 -4.10 9.36
CA ASN A 13 3.56 -3.07 8.86
C ASN A 13 3.23 -1.70 9.48
N PRO A 14 4.22 -0.94 10.00
CA PRO A 14 3.98 0.46 10.33
C PRO A 14 3.63 1.30 9.09
N LEU A 15 3.14 2.53 9.32
CA LEU A 15 2.96 3.52 8.26
C LEU A 15 4.26 3.68 7.47
N MET A 16 4.18 3.57 6.14
CA MET A 16 5.36 3.58 5.28
C MET A 16 5.17 4.54 4.10
N THR A 17 6.15 5.41 3.88
CA THR A 17 6.25 6.20 2.65
C THR A 17 6.71 5.33 1.49
N LEU A 18 5.92 5.34 0.40
CA LEU A 18 6.26 4.66 -0.85
C LEU A 18 7.04 5.61 -1.77
N LYS A 19 8.28 5.25 -2.06
CA LYS A 19 9.20 5.98 -2.93
C LYS A 19 9.20 5.34 -4.32
N PRO A 20 8.82 6.09 -5.37
CA PRO A 20 8.92 5.61 -6.75
C PRO A 20 10.35 5.18 -7.10
N ASN A 21 10.48 4.09 -7.85
CA ASN A 21 11.76 3.55 -8.34
C ASN A 21 12.77 3.14 -7.26
N ASP A 22 12.33 2.92 -6.01
CA ASP A 22 13.15 2.37 -4.94
C ASP A 22 12.73 0.92 -4.66
N THR A 23 13.59 -0.05 -4.96
CA THR A 23 13.31 -1.48 -4.76
C THR A 23 13.15 -1.87 -3.30
N ASN A 24 13.63 -1.03 -2.36
CA ASN A 24 13.44 -1.25 -0.92
C ASN A 24 12.16 -0.59 -0.42
N SER A 25 11.45 0.17 -1.27
CA SER A 25 10.17 0.77 -0.95
C SER A 25 9.02 -0.23 -1.16
N VAL A 26 8.99 -1.28 -0.35
CA VAL A 26 7.99 -2.35 -0.40
C VAL A 26 7.07 -2.28 0.81
N TYR A 27 5.78 -2.02 0.56
CA TYR A 27 4.74 -2.18 1.57
C TYR A 27 4.26 -3.64 1.57
N ILE A 28 4.42 -4.30 2.71
CA ILE A 28 4.09 -5.71 2.89
C ILE A 28 2.91 -5.80 3.83
N ASP A 29 1.88 -6.50 3.43
CA ASP A 29 0.76 -6.85 4.29
C ASP A 29 0.32 -8.28 3.98
N TYR A 30 -0.23 -8.97 4.96
CA TYR A 30 -0.65 -10.36 4.79
C TYR A 30 -1.91 -10.64 5.59
N GLU A 31 -2.73 -11.51 5.02
CA GLU A 31 -3.94 -12.01 5.64
C GLU A 31 -3.52 -12.78 6.91
N THR A 32 -4.32 -12.66 7.97
CA THR A 32 -4.21 -13.57 9.11
C THR A 32 -5.39 -14.51 9.00
N GLU A 33 -5.12 -15.77 8.64
CA GLU A 33 -6.13 -16.82 8.69
C GLU A 33 -6.40 -17.14 10.17
N ASP A 34 -7.53 -16.70 10.71
CA ASP A 34 -8.02 -17.16 12.01
C ASP A 34 -8.60 -18.58 11.84
N ASP A 35 -7.70 -19.54 11.61
CA ASP A 35 -8.06 -20.94 11.52
C ASP A 35 -8.38 -21.48 12.91
N THR A 36 -9.67 -21.70 13.15
CA THR A 36 -10.20 -22.36 14.35
C THR A 36 -10.64 -23.79 14.07
N SER A 37 -10.41 -24.28 12.85
CA SER A 37 -10.64 -25.69 12.51
C SER A 37 -9.41 -26.48 12.92
N ASP A 38 -9.58 -27.61 13.62
CA ASP A 38 -8.50 -28.52 14.01
C ASP A 38 -7.88 -29.25 12.78
N GLY A 39 -7.47 -28.50 11.75
CA GLY A 39 -6.87 -29.01 10.52
C GLY A 39 -7.87 -29.60 9.50
N VAL A 40 -9.18 -29.43 9.71
CA VAL A 40 -10.20 -29.82 8.72
C VAL A 40 -10.59 -28.58 7.93
N TYR A 41 -10.04 -28.46 6.71
CA TYR A 41 -10.26 -27.34 5.80
C TYR A 41 -11.42 -27.60 4.82
N PRO A 42 -12.69 -27.31 5.15
CA PRO A 42 -13.80 -27.51 4.21
C PRO A 42 -13.77 -26.53 3.02
N ASN A 43 -12.98 -25.46 3.09
CA ASN A 43 -12.91 -24.38 2.10
C ASN A 43 -11.53 -24.24 1.44
N GLN A 44 -10.78 -25.34 1.35
CA GLN A 44 -9.47 -25.38 0.70
C GLN A 44 -9.63 -24.96 -0.78
N GLY A 45 -9.30 -23.70 -1.10
CA GLY A 45 -9.41 -23.14 -2.45
C GLY A 45 -10.26 -21.86 -2.59
N ASN A 46 -10.94 -21.40 -1.54
CA ASN A 46 -11.49 -20.05 -1.55
C ASN A 46 -10.37 -19.07 -1.16
N GLY A 47 -9.73 -18.47 -2.16
CA GLY A 47 -8.75 -17.41 -1.91
C GLY A 47 -9.35 -16.31 -1.03
N THR A 48 -8.61 -15.90 -0.01
CA THR A 48 -8.99 -14.78 0.84
C THR A 48 -8.70 -13.45 0.12
N SER A 49 -9.16 -12.34 0.69
CA SER A 49 -9.06 -11.01 0.06
C SER A 49 -8.41 -10.04 1.01
N GLN A 50 -7.15 -9.69 0.74
CA GLN A 50 -6.42 -8.68 1.49
C GLN A 50 -6.65 -7.29 0.89
N PRO A 51 -7.35 -6.39 1.59
CA PRO A 51 -7.36 -4.99 1.20
C PRO A 51 -5.97 -4.38 1.47
N LEU A 52 -5.40 -3.74 0.46
CA LEU A 52 -4.21 -2.90 0.63
C LEU A 52 -4.65 -1.44 0.77
N HIS A 53 -4.27 -0.80 1.87
CA HIS A 53 -4.70 0.55 2.19
C HIS A 53 -3.59 1.57 1.92
N PHE A 54 -3.90 2.56 1.08
CA PHE A 54 -2.98 3.63 0.73
C PHE A 54 -3.63 5.00 0.91
N GLN A 55 -2.82 6.01 1.21
CA GLN A 55 -3.21 7.41 1.16
C GLN A 55 -2.30 8.19 0.21
N ALA A 56 -2.89 9.21 -0.44
CA ALA A 56 -2.21 10.12 -1.33
C ALA A 56 -2.43 11.56 -0.87
N THR A 57 -1.35 12.29 -0.63
CA THR A 57 -1.39 13.69 -0.20
C THR A 57 -0.56 14.55 -1.14
N LEU A 58 -1.11 15.70 -1.56
CA LEU A 58 -0.31 16.70 -2.27
C LEU A 58 0.77 17.23 -1.33
N LYS A 59 2.03 17.08 -1.73
CA LYS A 59 3.17 17.53 -0.96
C LYS A 59 4.02 18.44 -1.82
N GLN A 60 4.45 19.56 -1.25
CA GLN A 60 5.41 20.43 -1.91
C GLN A 60 6.72 19.66 -2.11
N ASP A 61 7.27 19.70 -3.32
CA ASP A 61 8.58 19.12 -3.59
C ASP A 61 9.60 20.26 -3.51
N GLY A 62 10.52 20.17 -2.54
CA GLY A 62 11.43 21.26 -2.18
C GLY A 62 10.72 22.54 -1.70
N ASN A 63 11.29 23.69 -2.05
CA ASN A 63 10.85 25.01 -1.57
C ASN A 63 10.04 25.82 -2.60
N ILE A 64 9.69 25.24 -3.76
CA ILE A 64 8.97 25.96 -4.82
C ILE A 64 7.50 26.09 -4.43
N ALA A 65 7.00 27.32 -4.32
CA ALA A 65 5.60 27.59 -3.97
C ALA A 65 4.63 26.83 -4.89
N ILE A 66 3.54 26.34 -4.32
CA ILE A 66 2.49 25.66 -5.07
C ILE A 66 1.69 26.73 -5.82
N GLU A 67 1.76 26.73 -7.15
CA GLU A 67 0.94 27.61 -7.99
C GLU A 67 -0.47 27.03 -8.15
N PRO A 68 -1.51 27.89 -8.23
CA PRO A 68 -2.87 27.43 -8.51
C PRO A 68 -2.99 26.92 -9.94
N GLY A 69 -3.68 25.78 -10.13
CA GLY A 69 -3.90 25.19 -11.44
C GLY A 69 -4.31 23.72 -11.38
N GLU A 70 -4.54 23.11 -12.54
CA GLU A 70 -4.78 21.68 -12.64
C GLU A 70 -3.48 20.90 -12.37
N PHE A 71 -3.56 19.94 -11.45
CA PHE A 71 -2.47 19.03 -11.14
C PHE A 71 -2.90 17.59 -11.42
N LYS A 72 -2.07 16.84 -12.14
CA LYS A 72 -2.27 15.42 -12.41
C LYS A 72 -1.03 14.63 -12.05
N ALA A 73 -1.23 13.56 -11.30
CA ALA A 73 -0.21 12.55 -11.01
C ALA A 73 -0.72 11.17 -11.39
N THR A 74 0.20 10.26 -11.70
CA THR A 74 -0.11 8.86 -12.00
C THR A 74 0.89 8.00 -11.27
N SER A 75 0.41 7.00 -10.54
CA SER A 75 1.22 6.01 -9.85
C SER A 75 0.90 4.62 -10.42
N THR A 76 1.91 3.79 -10.56
CA THR A 76 1.76 2.38 -10.95
C THR A 76 2.31 1.52 -9.82
N PHE A 77 1.49 0.60 -9.33
CA PHE A 77 1.87 -0.35 -8.28
C PHE A 77 2.02 -1.73 -8.92
N GLN A 78 3.08 -2.44 -8.54
CA GLN A 78 3.22 -3.85 -8.85
C GLN A 78 2.91 -4.64 -7.58
N VAL A 79 1.87 -5.47 -7.63
CA VAL A 79 1.52 -6.40 -6.56
C VAL A 79 2.10 -7.76 -6.92
N THR A 80 2.91 -8.32 -6.02
CA THR A 80 3.51 -9.65 -6.19
C THR A 80 3.08 -10.51 -5.02
N TYR A 81 2.59 -11.72 -5.32
CA TYR A 81 2.26 -12.75 -4.34
C TYR A 81 3.29 -13.88 -4.52
N PRO A 82 3.95 -14.37 -3.45
CA PRO A 82 4.91 -15.48 -3.54
C PRO A 82 4.25 -16.81 -3.89
#